data_AF-A0A7W5YBE4-F1
#
_entry.id   AF-A0A7W5YBE4-F1
#
_cell.length_a   1.000
_cell.length_b   1.000
_cell.length_c   1.000
_cell.angle_alpha   90.00
_cell.angle_beta   90.00
_cell.angle_gamma   90.00
#
_symmetry.space_group_name_H-M   'P 1'
#
loop_
_entity.id
_entity.type
_entity.pdbx_description
1 polymer ?
#
loop_
_entity_poly.entity_id
_entity_poly.type
_entity_poly.pdbx_seq_one_letter_code
_entity_poly.pdbx_strand_id
1 'polypeptide(L)'
;MTHDRVGSIHHLATEPGAPVEDYAWFVEACAEESDGFSATFVRGLSAEEALRRLGATPGDVSGDWGIGAWAASGGTVLVDYGYAELPEALSRGTEAATVFAAFGEEDFVYTVNGVVATRFELYLPHWRQGGDPDRLLAHMRELGMPEEEAPDYFQIRITRALALAERATSVHLSPAHHAVPAIVGSVDHLY
;
A
#
# COMPACT_ATOMS: atom_id res chain seq x y z
N MET A 1 60.43 -11.24 -10.02
CA MET A 1 60.00 -10.78 -8.69
C MET A 1 59.42 -9.40 -8.91
N THR A 2 58.18 -9.20 -9.34
CA THR A 2 56.87 -9.78 -8.95
C THR A 2 56.57 -9.62 -7.46
N HIS A 3 55.39 -9.01 -7.22
CA HIS A 3 54.63 -8.71 -5.98
C HIS A 3 54.53 -7.21 -5.72
N ASP A 4 53.37 -6.63 -5.41
CA ASP A 4 51.97 -6.96 -5.64
C ASP A 4 51.21 -5.66 -5.28
N ARG A 5 50.26 -5.22 -6.10
CA ARG A 5 49.43 -4.04 -5.80
C ARG A 5 48.13 -4.58 -5.21
N VAL A 6 48.06 -4.69 -3.89
CA VAL A 6 46.81 -5.04 -3.20
C VAL A 6 45.88 -3.83 -3.28
N GLY A 7 44.88 -3.96 -4.15
CA GLY A 7 43.75 -3.03 -4.23
C GLY A 7 42.92 -3.12 -2.96
N SER A 8 42.77 -1.98 -2.28
CA SER A 8 41.84 -1.83 -1.17
C SER A 8 40.43 -1.74 -1.74
N ILE A 9 39.68 -2.83 -1.63
CA ILE A 9 38.25 -2.88 -1.92
C ILE A 9 37.53 -2.13 -0.81
N HIS A 10 37.08 -0.90 -1.11
CA HIS A 10 36.11 -0.21 -0.29
C HIS A 10 34.80 -1.01 -0.36
N HIS A 11 34.46 -1.66 0.75
CA HIS A 11 33.14 -2.19 1.01
C HIS A 11 32.18 -0.98 1.02
N LEU A 12 31.48 -0.76 -0.08
CA LEU A 12 30.33 0.14 -0.13
C LEU A 12 29.28 -0.46 0.80
N ALA A 13 29.16 0.14 1.98
CA ALA A 13 28.00 -0.08 2.83
C ALA A 13 26.77 0.28 2.00
N THR A 14 25.89 -0.69 1.77
CA THR A 14 24.54 -0.44 1.25
C THR A 14 23.91 0.60 2.15
N GLU A 15 23.54 1.76 1.61
CA GLU A 15 22.81 2.76 2.38
C GLU A 15 21.54 2.10 2.95
N PRO A 16 21.20 2.31 4.24
CA PRO A 16 19.91 1.88 4.74
C PRO A 16 18.84 2.50 3.83
N GLY A 17 17.92 1.67 3.34
CA GLY A 17 16.81 2.14 2.51
C GLY A 17 16.12 3.33 3.17
N ALA A 18 15.59 4.24 2.36
CA ALA A 18 14.93 5.45 2.84
C ALA A 18 13.95 5.12 4.00
N PRO A 19 13.89 5.94 5.06
CA PRO A 19 12.93 5.74 6.14
C PRO A 19 11.53 5.72 5.55
N VAL A 20 10.74 4.72 5.93
CA VAL A 20 9.32 4.63 5.58
C VAL A 20 8.53 5.59 6.46
N GLU A 21 7.44 6.15 5.95
CA GLU A 21 6.56 7.02 6.73
C GLU A 21 5.93 6.26 7.90
N ASP A 22 5.76 6.96 9.03
CA ASP A 22 4.90 6.48 10.10
C ASP A 22 3.46 6.88 9.77
N TYR A 23 2.67 5.93 9.27
CA TYR A 23 1.30 6.15 8.80
C TYR A 23 0.26 6.35 9.92
N ALA A 24 0.66 6.51 11.19
CA ALA A 24 -0.30 6.78 12.28
C ALA A 24 -1.22 7.99 11.97
N TRP A 25 -0.65 9.07 11.41
CA TRP A 25 -1.42 10.26 11.00
C TRP A 25 -2.49 9.95 9.93
N PHE A 26 -2.21 8.99 9.05
CA PHE A 26 -3.12 8.64 7.95
C PHE A 26 -4.24 7.74 8.45
N VAL A 27 -3.93 6.80 9.33
CA VAL A 27 -4.94 5.97 10.01
C VAL A 27 -5.90 6.84 10.80
N GLU A 28 -5.40 7.84 11.54
CA GLU A 28 -6.22 8.81 12.26
C GLU A 28 -7.13 9.60 11.29
N ALA A 29 -6.58 10.12 10.20
CA ALA A 29 -7.36 10.85 9.19
C ALA A 29 -8.47 9.98 8.56
N CYS A 30 -8.21 8.73 8.22
CA CYS A 30 -9.23 7.83 7.66
C CYS A 30 -10.30 7.44 8.69
N ALA A 31 -9.91 7.26 9.96
CA ALA A 31 -10.84 6.90 11.04
C ALA A 31 -11.79 8.05 11.44
N GLU A 32 -11.46 9.31 11.12
CA GLU A 32 -12.36 10.44 11.30
C GLU A 32 -13.53 10.43 10.28
N GLU A 33 -13.33 9.80 9.12
CA GLU A 33 -14.30 9.77 8.01
C GLU A 33 -15.22 8.54 8.07
N SER A 34 -14.70 7.37 8.49
CA SER A 34 -15.45 6.10 8.49
C SER A 34 -14.90 5.08 9.49
N ASP A 35 -15.73 4.13 9.90
CA ASP A 35 -15.38 2.96 10.73
C ASP A 35 -14.51 1.92 9.98
N GLY A 36 -14.29 2.11 8.69
CA GLY A 36 -13.40 1.29 7.88
C GLY A 36 -13.01 1.94 6.56
N PHE A 37 -11.85 1.55 6.04
CA PHE A 37 -11.31 2.06 4.79
C PHE A 37 -10.45 1.00 4.08
N SER A 38 -10.26 1.22 2.79
CA SER A 38 -9.28 0.55 1.96
C SER A 38 -8.32 1.60 1.42
N ALA A 39 -7.00 1.39 1.60
CA ALA A 39 -5.97 2.25 1.04
C ALA A 39 -5.13 1.47 0.03
N THR A 40 -5.11 1.93 -1.22
CA THR A 40 -4.39 1.28 -2.32
C THR A 40 -3.28 2.15 -2.88
N PHE A 41 -2.05 1.67 -2.75
CA PHE A 41 -0.83 2.27 -3.28
C PHE A 41 -0.58 1.72 -4.67
N VAL A 42 -0.43 2.58 -5.68
CA VAL A 42 -0.25 2.14 -7.08
C VAL A 42 0.97 2.80 -7.69
N ARG A 43 1.96 1.97 -8.08
CA ARG A 43 3.23 2.46 -8.62
C ARG A 43 3.01 3.12 -10.00
N GLY A 44 3.56 4.32 -10.14
CA GLY A 44 3.76 5.01 -11.43
C GLY A 44 2.50 5.51 -12.12
N LEU A 45 1.31 5.35 -11.53
CA LEU A 45 0.07 5.92 -12.06
C LEU A 45 -0.19 7.31 -11.49
N SER A 46 -0.85 8.15 -12.30
CA SER A 46 -1.48 9.37 -11.79
C SER A 46 -2.84 9.06 -11.17
N ALA A 47 -3.35 9.99 -10.37
CA ALA A 47 -4.65 9.88 -9.72
C ALA A 47 -5.79 9.68 -10.74
N GLU A 48 -5.76 10.42 -11.85
CA GLU A 48 -6.75 10.33 -12.92
C GLU A 48 -6.70 8.98 -13.65
N GLU A 49 -5.48 8.48 -13.92
CA GLU A 49 -5.32 7.18 -14.55
C GLU A 49 -5.80 6.04 -13.64
N ALA A 50 -5.51 6.14 -12.35
CA ALA A 50 -5.96 5.15 -11.38
C ALA A 50 -7.50 5.11 -11.30
N LEU A 51 -8.14 6.27 -11.11
CA LEU A 51 -9.61 6.39 -11.13
C LEU A 51 -10.22 5.87 -12.44
N ARG A 52 -9.60 6.21 -13.59
CA ARG A 52 -10.04 5.72 -14.90
C ARG A 52 -9.98 4.19 -15.01
N ARG A 53 -8.94 3.55 -14.47
CA ARG A 53 -8.82 2.08 -14.46
C ARG A 53 -9.89 1.40 -13.62
N LEU A 54 -10.36 2.08 -12.57
CA LEU A 54 -11.49 1.63 -11.76
C LEU A 54 -12.84 1.90 -12.42
N GLY A 55 -12.88 2.60 -13.55
CA GLY A 55 -14.13 3.04 -14.17
C GLY A 55 -14.84 4.15 -13.39
N ALA A 56 -14.16 4.79 -12.43
CA ALA A 56 -14.76 5.81 -11.59
C ALA A 56 -15.22 7.02 -12.41
N THR A 57 -16.43 7.51 -12.14
CA THR A 57 -16.95 8.73 -12.75
C THR A 57 -16.43 9.94 -11.97
N PRO A 58 -15.62 10.84 -12.57
CA PRO A 58 -15.04 11.95 -11.83
C PRO A 58 -16.09 12.92 -11.28
N GLY A 59 -15.89 13.41 -10.05
CA GLY A 59 -16.57 14.58 -9.49
C GLY A 59 -17.96 14.36 -8.88
N ASP A 60 -18.56 13.18 -9.01
CA ASP A 60 -19.76 12.80 -8.26
C ASP A 60 -19.37 11.72 -7.24
N VAL A 61 -19.59 12.00 -5.96
CA VAL A 61 -19.42 11.06 -4.84
C VAL A 61 -20.63 11.13 -3.90
N SER A 62 -21.81 11.48 -4.46
CA SER A 62 -23.03 11.62 -3.68
C SER A 62 -23.65 10.29 -3.23
N GLY A 63 -23.15 9.17 -3.74
CA GLY A 63 -23.51 7.81 -3.31
C GLY A 63 -22.54 7.20 -2.30
N ASP A 64 -22.77 5.93 -1.97
CA ASP A 64 -22.05 5.20 -0.90
C ASP A 64 -20.63 4.77 -1.32
N TRP A 65 -20.29 4.84 -2.61
CA TRP A 65 -19.05 4.27 -3.18
C TRP A 65 -18.13 5.33 -3.81
N GLY A 66 -17.77 6.35 -3.02
CA GLY A 66 -16.79 7.37 -3.40
C GLY A 66 -15.33 6.92 -3.19
N ILE A 67 -14.45 7.28 -4.12
CA ILE A 67 -13.00 7.04 -4.06
C ILE A 67 -12.26 8.36 -4.13
N GLY A 68 -11.40 8.63 -3.14
CA GLY A 68 -10.42 9.71 -3.17
C GLY A 68 -9.07 9.23 -3.69
N ALA A 69 -8.43 10.00 -4.57
CA ALA A 69 -7.10 9.70 -5.09
C ALA A 69 -6.13 10.88 -4.89
N TRP A 70 -5.00 10.61 -4.26
CA TRP A 70 -3.92 11.58 -4.00
C TRP A 70 -2.69 11.21 -4.82
N ALA A 71 -2.12 12.22 -5.49
CA ALA A 71 -0.78 12.10 -6.05
C ALA A 71 0.22 11.89 -4.93
N ALA A 72 1.12 10.92 -5.11
CA ALA A 72 2.14 10.54 -4.14
C ALA A 72 3.50 10.42 -4.84
N SER A 73 4.59 10.48 -4.07
CA SER A 73 5.91 10.22 -4.62
C SER A 73 5.97 8.81 -5.19
N GLY A 74 6.29 8.67 -6.47
CA GLY A 74 6.38 7.36 -7.14
C GLY A 74 5.05 6.78 -7.64
N GLY A 75 3.92 7.45 -7.45
CA GLY A 75 2.62 6.96 -7.92
C GLY A 75 1.41 7.69 -7.34
N THR A 76 0.41 6.92 -6.92
CA THR A 76 -0.85 7.42 -6.36
C THR A 76 -1.28 6.55 -5.19
N VAL A 77 -1.94 7.15 -4.20
CA VAL A 77 -2.71 6.41 -3.19
C VAL A 77 -4.20 6.70 -3.37
N LEU A 78 -5.01 5.64 -3.41
CA LEU A 78 -6.47 5.71 -3.43
C LEU A 78 -7.02 5.30 -2.07
N VAL A 79 -8.07 5.99 -1.61
CA VAL A 79 -8.84 5.61 -0.43
C VAL A 79 -10.30 5.44 -0.84
N ASP A 80 -10.87 4.30 -0.49
CA ASP A 80 -12.30 4.06 -0.56
C ASP A 80 -12.84 3.64 0.81
N TYR A 81 -14.07 4.07 1.11
CA TYR A 81 -14.77 3.78 2.36
C TYR A 81 -15.90 2.78 2.18
N GLY A 82 -16.06 2.26 0.96
CA GLY A 82 -17.19 1.42 0.55
C GLY A 82 -16.89 -0.08 0.55
N TYR A 83 -15.64 -0.52 0.32
CA TYR A 83 -15.20 -1.87 -0.11
C TYR A 83 -15.10 -2.03 -1.64
N ALA A 84 -14.12 -1.40 -2.26
CA ALA A 84 -13.76 -1.73 -3.65
C ALA A 84 -12.61 -2.76 -3.71
N GLU A 85 -12.93 -4.06 -3.86
CA GLU A 85 -11.93 -5.08 -4.23
C GLU A 85 -11.48 -4.89 -5.69
N LEU A 86 -10.56 -3.96 -5.95
CA LEU A 86 -10.09 -3.66 -7.32
C LEU A 86 -8.55 -3.66 -7.54
N PRO A 87 -7.71 -4.34 -6.74
CA PRO A 87 -6.25 -4.24 -6.89
C PRO A 87 -5.73 -4.79 -8.23
N GLU A 88 -6.41 -5.75 -8.87
CA GLU A 88 -5.94 -6.32 -10.13
C GLU A 88 -6.03 -5.34 -11.31
N ALA A 89 -7.10 -4.53 -11.38
CA ALA A 89 -7.25 -3.54 -12.45
C ALA A 89 -6.18 -2.45 -12.36
N LEU A 90 -5.89 -2.00 -11.13
CA LEU A 90 -4.89 -0.98 -10.84
C LEU A 90 -3.47 -1.47 -11.16
N SER A 91 -3.15 -2.71 -10.83
CA SER A 91 -1.80 -3.26 -11.04
C SER A 91 -1.46 -3.66 -12.48
N ARG A 92 -2.38 -3.57 -13.46
CA ARG A 92 -2.06 -3.94 -14.86
C ARG A 92 -0.86 -3.14 -15.40
N GLY A 93 0.21 -3.83 -15.78
CA GLY A 93 1.47 -3.22 -16.22
C GLY A 93 2.28 -2.50 -15.13
N THR A 94 1.93 -2.70 -13.85
CA THR A 94 2.62 -2.11 -12.70
C THR A 94 2.44 -2.98 -11.44
N GLU A 95 2.57 -2.39 -10.25
CA GLU A 95 2.35 -3.02 -8.96
C GLU A 95 1.38 -2.18 -8.13
N ALA A 96 0.52 -2.85 -7.36
CA ALA A 96 -0.37 -2.21 -6.40
C ALA A 96 -0.39 -3.00 -5.08
N ALA A 97 -0.52 -2.29 -3.96
CA ALA A 97 -0.70 -2.87 -2.64
C ALA A 97 -1.90 -2.22 -1.96
N THR A 98 -2.84 -3.03 -1.50
CA THR A 98 -4.06 -2.61 -0.81
C THR A 98 -3.99 -3.05 0.63
N VAL A 99 -4.30 -2.12 1.53
CA VAL A 99 -4.55 -2.37 2.95
C VAL A 99 -6.03 -2.15 3.18
N PHE A 100 -6.72 -3.19 3.57
CA PHE A 100 -8.11 -3.14 3.99
C PHE A 100 -8.16 -3.12 5.53
N ALA A 101 -8.94 -2.20 6.10
CA ALA A 101 -9.07 -2.04 7.53
C ALA A 101 -10.51 -1.69 7.90
N ALA A 102 -11.25 -2.66 8.43
CA ALA A 102 -12.54 -2.45 9.08
C ALA A 102 -12.66 -3.30 10.35
N PHE A 103 -13.70 -3.06 11.14
CA PHE A 103 -13.95 -3.85 12.35
C PHE A 103 -14.14 -5.34 12.03
N GLY A 104 -13.14 -6.15 12.36
CA GLY A 104 -13.18 -7.60 12.24
C GLY A 104 -12.68 -8.18 10.92
N GLU A 105 -12.27 -7.33 9.98
CA GLU A 105 -11.68 -7.75 8.70
C GLU A 105 -10.56 -6.78 8.31
N GLU A 106 -9.35 -7.31 8.21
CA GLU A 106 -8.12 -6.53 8.05
C GLU A 106 -7.20 -7.32 7.12
N ASP A 107 -7.02 -6.85 5.89
CA ASP A 107 -6.31 -7.60 4.86
C ASP A 107 -5.20 -6.78 4.21
N PHE A 108 -4.14 -7.49 3.81
CA PHE A 108 -3.13 -6.97 2.91
C PHE A 108 -3.16 -7.75 1.60
N VAL A 109 -3.22 -7.04 0.48
CA VAL A 109 -3.18 -7.64 -0.86
C VAL A 109 -2.15 -6.91 -1.72
N TYR A 110 -1.14 -7.62 -2.20
CA TYR A 110 -0.16 -7.12 -3.14
C TYR A 110 -0.30 -7.82 -4.49
N THR A 111 -0.50 -7.02 -5.52
CA THR A 111 -0.73 -7.45 -6.90
C THR A 111 0.34 -6.92 -7.83
N VAL A 112 0.76 -7.78 -8.75
CA VAL A 112 1.74 -7.48 -9.79
C VAL A 112 1.12 -7.84 -11.13
N ASN A 113 0.99 -6.85 -12.02
CA ASN A 113 0.44 -7.05 -13.36
C ASN A 113 -0.94 -7.75 -13.37
N GLY A 114 -1.84 -7.37 -12.46
CA GLY A 114 -3.18 -7.95 -12.36
C GLY A 114 -3.26 -9.33 -11.71
N VAL A 115 -2.19 -9.80 -11.07
CA VAL A 115 -2.14 -11.09 -10.37
C VAL A 115 -1.78 -10.87 -8.91
N VAL A 116 -2.52 -11.49 -8.00
CA VAL A 116 -2.20 -11.51 -6.56
C VAL A 116 -0.89 -12.28 -6.35
N ALA A 117 0.17 -11.55 -6.00
CA ALA A 117 1.46 -12.12 -5.66
C ALA A 117 1.46 -12.58 -4.20
N THR A 118 1.01 -11.72 -3.29
CA THR A 118 0.98 -11.99 -1.85
C THR A 118 -0.30 -11.42 -1.26
N ARG A 119 -1.01 -12.21 -0.44
CA ARG A 119 -2.10 -11.73 0.42
C ARG A 119 -2.08 -12.41 1.78
N PHE A 120 -2.55 -11.72 2.81
CA PHE A 120 -2.72 -12.26 4.16
C PHE A 120 -3.63 -11.36 5.00
N GLU A 121 -4.30 -11.95 5.98
CA GLU A 121 -4.99 -11.21 7.04
C GLU A 121 -3.95 -10.57 7.97
N LEU A 122 -4.15 -9.30 8.35
CA LEU A 122 -3.20 -8.58 9.21
C LEU A 122 -3.06 -9.22 10.59
N TYR A 123 -4.08 -9.95 11.05
CA TYR A 123 -4.04 -10.74 12.28
C TYR A 123 -3.23 -12.05 12.13
N LEU A 124 -3.11 -12.57 10.91
CA LEU A 124 -2.40 -13.82 10.58
C LEU A 124 -1.33 -13.60 9.50
N PRO A 125 -0.34 -12.71 9.71
CA PRO A 125 0.67 -12.34 8.70
C PRO A 125 1.59 -13.50 8.28
N HIS A 126 1.60 -14.59 9.06
CA HIS A 126 2.32 -15.82 8.74
C HIS A 126 1.58 -16.70 7.72
N TRP A 127 0.26 -16.56 7.60
CA TRP A 127 -0.56 -17.34 6.67
C TRP A 127 -0.75 -16.60 5.34
N ARG A 128 0.32 -16.59 4.55
CA ARG A 128 0.36 -15.90 3.25
C ARG A 128 -0.11 -16.80 2.11
N GLN A 129 -0.81 -16.20 1.15
CA GLN A 129 -1.33 -16.84 -0.06
C GLN A 129 -0.95 -16.01 -1.30
N GLY A 130 -1.14 -16.57 -2.50
CA GLY A 130 -0.86 -15.91 -3.78
C GLY A 130 0.14 -16.67 -4.65
N GLY A 131 0.52 -16.07 -5.79
CA GLY A 131 1.48 -16.67 -6.73
C GLY A 131 2.93 -16.67 -6.24
N ASP A 132 3.26 -15.80 -5.29
CA ASP A 132 4.59 -15.67 -4.66
C ASP A 132 4.42 -15.19 -3.20
N PRO A 133 3.93 -16.06 -2.30
CA PRO A 133 3.47 -15.66 -0.97
C PRO A 133 4.59 -15.12 -0.06
N ASP A 134 5.86 -15.46 -0.31
CA ASP A 134 6.99 -15.03 0.52
C ASP A 134 7.76 -13.83 -0.05
N ARG A 135 7.29 -13.27 -1.18
CA ARG A 135 7.94 -12.15 -1.87
C ARG A 135 8.25 -10.94 -0.97
N LEU A 136 7.38 -10.67 0.00
CA LEU A 136 7.47 -9.51 0.88
C LEU A 136 8.09 -9.83 2.25
N LEU A 137 8.50 -11.07 2.50
CA LEU A 137 8.92 -11.53 3.83
C LEU A 137 10.11 -10.74 4.39
N ALA A 138 11.06 -10.33 3.55
CA ALA A 138 12.18 -9.50 3.97
C ALA A 138 11.71 -8.13 4.50
N HIS A 139 10.79 -7.47 3.77
CA HIS A 139 10.23 -6.19 4.19
C HIS A 139 9.39 -6.31 5.46
N MET A 140 8.59 -7.37 5.59
CA MET A 140 7.80 -7.64 6.79
C MET A 140 8.70 -7.75 8.03
N ARG A 141 9.82 -8.48 7.92
CA ARG A 141 10.81 -8.62 9.01
C ARG A 141 11.44 -7.29 9.39
N GLU A 142 11.85 -6.50 8.41
CA GLU A 142 12.44 -5.18 8.65
C GLU A 142 11.44 -4.17 9.26
N LEU A 143 10.14 -4.35 9.01
CA LEU A 143 9.06 -3.54 9.60
C LEU A 143 8.60 -4.08 10.97
N GLY A 144 9.19 -5.19 11.43
CA GLY A 144 8.82 -5.83 12.69
C GLY A 144 7.39 -6.37 12.71
N MET A 145 6.85 -6.75 11.54
CA MET A 145 5.58 -7.48 11.49
C MET A 145 5.79 -8.87 12.11
N PRO A 146 4.86 -9.34 12.95
CA PRO A 146 5.06 -10.60 13.65
C PRO A 146 5.06 -11.78 12.67
N GLU A 147 5.94 -12.76 12.88
CA GLU A 147 5.97 -14.02 12.10
C GLU A 147 5.01 -15.07 12.68
N GLU A 148 4.28 -14.73 13.74
CA GLU A 148 3.28 -15.56 14.43
C GLU A 148 2.06 -14.69 14.81
N GLU A 149 0.98 -15.30 15.30
CA GLU A 149 -0.16 -14.55 15.85
C GLU A 149 0.29 -13.74 17.07
N ALA A 150 0.11 -12.42 17.04
CA ALA A 150 0.47 -11.53 18.13
C ALA A 150 -0.67 -10.54 18.41
N PRO A 151 -0.98 -10.24 19.69
CA PRO A 151 -2.01 -9.29 20.08
C PRO A 151 -1.50 -7.85 19.91
N ASP A 152 -1.01 -7.50 18.73
CA ASP A 152 -0.68 -6.12 18.39
C ASP A 152 -1.96 -5.27 18.45
N TYR A 153 -1.83 -3.98 18.77
CA TYR A 153 -2.97 -3.07 18.68
C TYR A 153 -3.41 -2.90 17.22
N PHE A 154 -4.72 -2.84 16.98
CA PHE A 154 -5.34 -2.65 15.65
C PHE A 154 -4.61 -1.59 14.79
N GLN A 155 -4.39 -0.41 15.37
CA GLN A 155 -3.67 0.69 14.70
C GLN A 155 -2.23 0.31 14.31
N ILE A 156 -1.48 -0.41 15.16
CA ILE A 156 -0.10 -0.82 14.86
C ILE A 156 -0.07 -1.77 13.65
N ARG A 157 -1.03 -2.69 13.55
CA ARG A 157 -1.14 -3.61 12.41
C ARG A 157 -1.35 -2.84 11.11
N ILE A 158 -2.29 -1.90 11.11
CA ILE A 158 -2.62 -1.10 9.93
C ILE A 158 -1.45 -0.19 9.53
N THR A 159 -0.83 0.51 10.48
CA THR A 159 0.34 1.36 10.21
C THR A 159 1.49 0.56 9.58
N ARG A 160 1.78 -0.64 10.10
CA ARG A 160 2.81 -1.52 9.52
C ARG A 160 2.42 -2.03 8.12
N ALA A 161 1.15 -2.33 7.90
CA ALA A 161 0.65 -2.76 6.59
C ALA A 161 0.75 -1.65 5.54
N LEU A 162 0.45 -0.40 5.91
CA LEU A 162 0.63 0.77 5.04
C LEU A 162 2.11 1.02 4.73
N ALA A 163 2.98 0.91 5.73
CA ALA A 163 4.43 0.94 5.53
C ALA A 163 4.93 -0.18 4.60
N LEU A 164 4.33 -1.38 4.69
CA LEU A 164 4.62 -2.48 3.78
C LEU A 164 4.14 -2.17 2.35
N ALA A 165 2.97 -1.56 2.20
CA ALA A 165 2.43 -1.14 0.91
C ALA A 165 3.35 -0.11 0.22
N GLU A 166 3.84 0.88 0.97
CA GLU A 166 4.85 1.83 0.50
C GLU A 166 6.12 1.11 0.04
N ARG A 167 6.69 0.21 0.84
CA ARG A 167 7.91 -0.52 0.44
C ARG A 167 7.71 -1.38 -0.80
N ALA A 168 6.61 -2.14 -0.83
CA ALA A 168 6.30 -3.04 -1.93
C ALA A 168 6.10 -2.30 -3.26
N THR A 169 5.52 -1.10 -3.22
CA THR A 169 5.18 -0.32 -4.42
C THR A 169 6.13 0.84 -4.71
N SER A 170 7.01 1.18 -3.76
CA SER A 170 7.83 2.40 -3.80
C SER A 170 7.00 3.69 -3.95
N VAL A 171 5.76 3.68 -3.46
CA VAL A 171 4.85 4.83 -3.45
C VAL A 171 4.80 5.39 -2.04
N HIS A 172 5.21 6.65 -1.89
CA HIS A 172 5.29 7.31 -0.59
C HIS A 172 4.26 8.44 -0.50
N LEU A 173 3.27 8.25 0.38
CA LEU A 173 2.27 9.25 0.73
C LEU A 173 2.72 9.95 2.02
N SER A 174 2.78 11.27 1.98
CA SER A 174 3.14 12.09 3.14
C SER A 174 1.99 13.01 3.52
N PRO A 175 2.01 13.62 4.71
CA PRO A 175 1.00 14.61 5.11
C PRO A 175 0.86 15.77 4.12
N ALA A 176 1.96 16.16 3.46
CA ALA A 176 1.94 17.22 2.44
C ALA A 176 1.19 16.81 1.17
N HIS A 177 1.28 15.53 0.77
CA HIS A 177 0.49 14.99 -0.33
C HIS A 177 -1.00 14.96 0.04
N HIS A 178 -1.32 14.46 1.24
CA HIS A 178 -2.70 14.33 1.72
C HIS A 178 -3.40 15.68 1.95
N ALA A 179 -2.65 16.73 2.31
CA ALA A 179 -3.17 18.08 2.47
C ALA A 179 -3.65 18.72 1.15
N VAL A 180 -3.23 18.18 0.00
CA VAL A 180 -3.80 18.55 -1.30
C VAL A 180 -5.14 17.84 -1.44
N PRO A 181 -6.23 18.55 -1.82
CA PRO A 181 -7.52 17.91 -2.04
C PRO A 181 -7.42 16.74 -3.04
N ALA A 182 -8.01 15.61 -2.67
CA ALA A 182 -8.08 14.43 -3.53
C ALA A 182 -8.83 14.74 -4.84
N ILE A 183 -8.44 14.08 -5.92
CA ILE A 183 -9.35 13.89 -7.05
C ILE A 183 -10.33 12.81 -6.64
N VAL A 184 -11.62 13.06 -6.82
CA VAL A 184 -12.68 12.14 -6.41
C VAL A 184 -13.41 11.54 -7.60
N GLY A 185 -13.86 10.30 -7.46
CA GLY A 185 -14.78 9.68 -8.39
C GLY A 185 -15.65 8.61 -7.73
N SER A 186 -16.84 8.40 -8.29
CA SER A 186 -17.78 7.36 -7.84
C SER A 186 -17.67 6.09 -8.67
N VAL A 187 -17.78 4.95 -7.98
CA VAL A 187 -17.98 3.63 -8.59
C VAL A 187 -19.37 3.06 -8.31
N ASP A 188 -20.34 3.88 -7.88
CA ASP A 188 -21.71 3.45 -7.52
C ASP A 188 -22.37 2.64 -8.64
N HIS A 189 -22.15 3.03 -9.90
CA HIS A 189 -22.72 2.36 -11.08
C HIS A 189 -22.18 0.93 -11.33
N LEU A 190 -21.18 0.48 -10.56
CA LEU A 190 -20.66 -0.88 -10.62
C LEU A 190 -21.34 -1.84 -9.64
N TYR A 191 -22.18 -1.32 -8.73
CA TYR A 191 -22.93 -2.07 -7.70
C TYR A 191 -24.45 -1.81 -7.78
#